data_AF-A0A8J7PJF3-F1
#
_entry.id   AF-A0A8J7PJF3-F1
#
_cell.length_a   1.000
_cell.length_b   1.000
_cell.length_c   1.000
_cell.angle_alpha   90.00
_cell.angle_beta   90.00
_cell.angle_gamma   90.00
#
_symmetry.space_group_name_H-M   'P 1'
#
loop_
_entity.id
_entity.type
_entity.pdbx_description
1 polymer ?
#
loop_
_entity_poly.entity_id
_entity_poly.type
_entity_poly.pdbx_seq_one_letter_code
_entity_poly.pdbx_strand_id
1 'polypeptide(L)'
;MLTTGSSLIHLAAMRRSPAQIARALALGDDPNREDSLGRTPLHCLLAPVSAVKNFDQHDVVRESVALLVAAGADIERMNIFGRAASSEFHRLAQQGWSDLLPQAAPAALRPRPRM
;
A
#
# COMPACT_ATOMS: atom_id res chain seq x y z
N MET A 1 -23.39 3.66 0.31
CA MET A 1 -23.12 3.31 -1.10
C MET A 1 -21.61 3.26 -1.28
N LEU A 2 -21.03 2.09 -1.56
CA LEU A 2 -19.59 1.92 -1.82
C LEU A 2 -19.31 2.47 -3.22
N THR A 3 -19.11 3.78 -3.33
CA THR A 3 -18.75 4.43 -4.59
C THR A 3 -17.37 3.94 -5.01
N THR A 4 -17.26 3.42 -6.24
CA THR A 4 -15.99 3.18 -6.97
C THR A 4 -15.06 2.10 -6.41
N GLY A 5 -15.36 0.82 -6.68
CA GLY A 5 -14.39 -0.30 -6.71
C GLY A 5 -13.56 -0.61 -5.45
N SER A 6 -13.73 0.14 -4.36
CA SER A 6 -12.89 0.07 -3.19
C SER A 6 -13.35 -1.08 -2.30
N SER A 7 -12.55 -2.15 -2.26
CA SER A 7 -12.79 -3.28 -1.36
C SER A 7 -12.58 -2.88 0.11
N LEU A 8 -13.04 -3.73 1.03
CA LEU A 8 -12.99 -3.50 2.48
C LEU A 8 -11.54 -3.25 2.95
N ILE A 9 -10.60 -3.98 2.36
CA ILE A 9 -9.16 -3.80 2.57
C ILE A 9 -8.62 -2.43 2.12
N HIS A 10 -9.19 -1.78 1.08
CA HIS A 10 -8.77 -0.44 0.66
C HIS A 10 -9.15 0.62 1.68
N LEU A 11 -10.36 0.50 2.24
CA LEU A 11 -10.84 1.40 3.29
C LEU A 11 -10.02 1.21 4.57
N ALA A 12 -9.73 -0.04 4.94
CA ALA A 12 -8.89 -0.36 6.09
C ALA A 12 -7.47 0.22 5.94
N ALA A 13 -6.88 0.08 4.74
CA ALA A 13 -5.57 0.64 4.41
C ALA A 13 -5.57 2.18 4.44
N MET A 14 -6.57 2.84 3.85
CA MET A 14 -6.71 4.29 3.89
C MET A 14 -6.85 4.83 5.32
N ARG A 15 -7.52 4.06 6.20
CA ARG A 15 -7.65 4.39 7.62
C ARG A 15 -6.42 4.02 8.45
N ARG A 16 -5.39 3.40 7.84
CA ARG A 16 -4.18 2.92 8.52
C ARG A 16 -4.53 2.10 9.77
N SER A 17 -5.49 1.18 9.64
CA SER A 17 -5.99 0.41 10.78
C SER A 17 -5.56 -1.06 10.66
N PRO A 18 -4.48 -1.49 11.32
CA PRO A 18 -3.97 -2.87 11.21
C PRO A 18 -5.02 -3.90 11.61
N ALA A 19 -5.83 -3.60 12.65
CA ALA A 19 -6.95 -4.44 13.06
C ALA A 19 -8.00 -4.64 11.94
N GLN A 20 -8.33 -3.59 11.18
CA GLN A 20 -9.27 -3.70 10.07
C GLN A 20 -8.65 -4.39 8.85
N ILE A 21 -7.35 -4.19 8.61
CA ILE A 21 -6.60 -4.87 7.54
C ILE A 21 -6.56 -6.36 7.83
N ALA A 22 -6.16 -6.76 9.03
CA ALA A 22 -6.15 -8.15 9.47
C ALA A 22 -7.53 -8.80 9.35
N ARG A 23 -8.59 -8.07 9.73
CA ARG A 23 -9.97 -8.56 9.58
C ARG A 23 -10.36 -8.73 8.11
N ALA A 24 -10.02 -7.78 7.24
CA ALA A 24 -10.32 -7.89 5.80
C ALA A 24 -9.59 -9.10 5.19
N LEU A 25 -8.30 -9.26 5.48
CA LEU A 25 -7.51 -10.42 5.05
C LEU A 25 -8.11 -11.74 5.56
N ALA A 26 -8.54 -11.79 6.83
CA ALA A 26 -9.18 -12.97 7.41
C ALA A 26 -10.53 -13.30 6.76
N LEU A 27 -11.21 -12.31 6.18
CA LEU A 27 -12.43 -12.51 5.39
C LEU A 27 -12.15 -12.99 3.95
N GLY A 28 -10.88 -13.21 3.59
CA GLY A 28 -10.46 -13.65 2.26
C GLY A 28 -10.34 -12.51 1.25
N ASP A 29 -10.26 -11.26 1.71
CA ASP A 29 -10.04 -10.11 0.84
C ASP A 29 -8.61 -10.17 0.27
N ASP A 30 -8.46 -9.87 -1.02
CA ASP A 30 -7.18 -10.02 -1.72
C ASP A 30 -6.27 -8.81 -1.41
N PRO A 31 -5.05 -9.03 -0.85
CA PRO A 31 -4.09 -7.96 -0.57
C PRO A 31 -3.60 -7.21 -1.80
N ASN A 32 -3.81 -7.76 -3.00
CA ASN A 32 -3.47 -7.16 -4.29
C ASN A 32 -4.66 -6.58 -5.03
N ARG A 33 -5.86 -6.64 -4.44
CA ARG A 33 -7.07 -6.18 -5.11
C ARG A 33 -6.90 -4.73 -5.54
N GLU A 34 -7.23 -4.45 -6.79
CA GLU A 34 -7.18 -3.10 -7.32
C GLU A 34 -8.54 -2.41 -7.16
N ASP A 35 -8.53 -1.13 -6.77
CA ASP A 35 -9.69 -0.27 -6.87
C ASP A 35 -9.91 0.23 -8.32
N SER A 36 -10.91 1.08 -8.53
CA SER A 36 -11.21 1.64 -9.86
C SER A 36 -10.10 2.53 -10.44
N LEU A 37 -9.08 2.88 -9.65
CA LEU A 37 -7.91 3.64 -10.07
C LEU A 37 -6.67 2.72 -10.20
N GLY A 38 -6.84 1.40 -10.19
CA GLY A 38 -5.73 0.44 -10.23
C GLY A 38 -4.89 0.48 -8.95
N ARG A 39 -5.36 1.13 -7.88
CA ARG A 39 -4.60 1.22 -6.63
C ARG A 39 -4.83 -0.05 -5.85
N THR A 40 -3.74 -0.67 -5.41
CA THR A 40 -3.77 -1.73 -4.40
C THR A 40 -3.98 -1.15 -3.00
N PRO A 41 -4.27 -1.97 -1.97
CA PRO A 41 -4.35 -1.51 -0.60
C PRO A 41 -3.07 -0.81 -0.13
N LEU A 42 -1.90 -1.30 -0.58
CA LEU A 42 -0.61 -0.64 -0.30
C LEU A 42 -0.54 0.81 -0.85
N HIS A 43 -1.08 1.06 -2.05
CA HIS A 43 -1.15 2.44 -2.57
C HIS A 43 -2.02 3.33 -1.67
N CYS A 44 -3.16 2.83 -1.20
CA CYS A 44 -4.05 3.59 -0.32
C CYS A 44 -3.44 3.83 1.07
N LEU A 45 -2.66 2.87 1.58
CA LEU A 45 -1.95 2.99 2.86
C LEU A 45 -0.87 4.08 2.81
N LEU A 46 -0.08 4.08 1.74
CA LEU A 46 1.12 4.93 1.58
C LEU A 46 0.81 6.29 0.93
N ALA A 47 -0.38 6.47 0.37
CA ALA A 47 -0.78 7.73 -0.24
C ALA A 47 -0.60 8.90 0.74
N PRO A 48 -0.09 10.06 0.28
CA PRO A 48 0.02 11.24 1.10
C PRO A 48 -1.39 11.69 1.49
N VAL A 49 -1.79 11.39 2.73
CA VAL A 49 -3.05 11.86 3.26
C VAL A 49 -2.83 13.34 3.58
N SER A 50 -3.36 14.23 2.73
CA SER A 50 -3.32 15.69 2.91
C SER A 50 -3.85 16.16 4.27
N ALA A 51 -4.49 15.27 5.03
CA ALA A 51 -5.10 15.51 6.34
C ALA A 51 -4.29 15.02 7.55
N VAL A 52 -3.19 14.28 7.38
CA VAL A 52 -2.44 13.75 8.54
C VAL A 52 -1.25 14.65 8.83
N LYS A 53 -1.50 15.70 9.64
CA LYS A 53 -0.46 16.57 10.21
C LYS A 53 0.36 15.91 11.32
N ASN A 54 -0.01 14.70 11.75
CA ASN A 54 0.58 14.04 12.90
C ASN A 54 1.43 12.84 12.46
N PHE A 55 2.74 13.05 12.44
CA PHE A 55 3.79 12.04 12.17
C PHE A 55 3.86 10.90 13.21
N ASP A 56 2.94 10.88 14.19
CA ASP A 56 2.84 9.93 15.30
C ASP A 56 2.33 8.53 14.91
N GLN A 57 1.77 8.37 13.70
CA GLN A 57 1.21 7.09 13.23
C GLN A 57 2.23 6.20 12.50
N HIS A 58 3.52 6.42 12.71
CA HIS A 58 4.58 5.63 12.08
C HIS A 58 4.46 4.14 12.39
N ASP A 59 4.29 3.79 13.67
CA ASP A 59 4.18 2.41 14.12
C ASP A 59 2.96 1.70 13.53
N VAL A 60 1.84 2.42 13.42
CA VAL A 60 0.59 1.86 12.88
C VAL A 60 0.70 1.61 11.37
N VAL A 61 1.34 2.53 10.63
CA VAL A 61 1.62 2.31 9.21
C VAL A 61 2.60 1.16 9.04
N ARG A 62 3.61 1.05 9.92
CA ARG A 62 4.57 -0.05 9.93
C ARG A 62 3.91 -1.40 10.08
N GLU A 63 3.07 -1.53 11.08
CA GLU A 63 2.30 -2.75 11.32
C GLU A 63 1.37 -3.07 10.14
N SER A 64 0.70 -2.05 9.58
CA SER A 64 -0.19 -2.20 8.43
C SER A 64 0.55 -2.66 7.16
N VAL A 65 1.75 -2.12 6.90
CA VAL A 65 2.61 -2.56 5.80
C VAL A 65 3.02 -4.02 6.02
N ALA A 66 3.48 -4.35 7.23
CA ALA A 66 3.91 -5.70 7.56
C ALA A 66 2.79 -6.74 7.34
N LEU A 67 1.55 -6.42 7.75
CA LEU A 67 0.39 -7.28 7.53
C LEU A 67 0.11 -7.53 6.05
N LEU A 68 0.11 -6.47 5.23
CA LEU A 68 -0.15 -6.60 3.79
C LEU A 68 0.97 -7.37 3.08
N VAL A 69 2.23 -7.07 3.38
CA VAL A 69 3.39 -7.76 2.80
C VAL A 69 3.40 -9.23 3.22
N ALA A 70 3.13 -9.54 4.50
CA ALA A 70 3.02 -10.93 4.98
C ALA A 70 1.88 -11.69 4.32
N ALA A 71 0.80 -10.99 3.92
CA ALA A 71 -0.29 -11.57 3.15
C ALA A 71 0.03 -11.76 1.66
N GLY A 72 1.22 -11.34 1.18
CA GLY A 72 1.62 -11.46 -0.22
C GLY A 72 1.26 -10.25 -1.09
N ALA A 73 1.15 -9.06 -0.50
CA ALA A 73 0.97 -7.83 -1.27
C ALA A 73 2.18 -7.55 -2.18
N ASP A 74 1.92 -7.38 -3.47
CA ASP A 74 2.87 -7.01 -4.51
C ASP A 74 3.13 -5.50 -4.46
N ILE A 75 4.38 -5.16 -4.17
CA ILE A 75 4.86 -3.77 -4.07
C ILE A 75 5.14 -3.14 -5.44
N GLU A 76 5.26 -3.95 -6.50
CA GLU A 76 5.59 -3.50 -7.85
C GLU A 76 4.35 -3.25 -8.71
N ARG A 77 3.16 -3.56 -8.20
CA ARG A 77 1.92 -3.28 -8.91
C ARG A 77 1.77 -1.79 -9.19
N MET A 78 1.45 -1.46 -10.43
CA MET A 78 1.26 -0.08 -10.89
C MET A 78 -0.22 0.29 -10.93
N ASN A 79 -0.55 1.47 -10.41
CA ASN A 79 -1.87 2.07 -10.61
C ASN A 79 -2.04 2.68 -12.01
N ILE A 80 -3.21 3.23 -12.32
CA ILE A 80 -3.50 3.85 -13.63
C ILE A 80 -2.57 5.04 -13.97
N PHE A 81 -1.88 5.59 -12.98
CA PHE A 81 -0.91 6.68 -13.17
C PHE A 81 0.51 6.16 -13.41
N GLY A 82 0.71 4.85 -13.56
CA GLY A 82 2.01 4.22 -13.75
C GLY A 82 2.91 4.27 -12.52
N ARG A 83 2.34 4.49 -11.33
CA ARG A 83 3.09 4.53 -10.06
C ARG A 83 2.97 3.19 -9.37
N ALA A 84 4.11 2.61 -9.01
CA ALA A 84 4.18 1.42 -8.16
C ALA A 84 4.18 1.80 -6.67
N ALA A 85 3.73 0.89 -5.81
CA ALA A 85 3.81 1.11 -4.36
C ALA A 85 5.27 1.27 -3.88
N SER A 86 6.23 0.61 -4.52
CA SER A 86 7.68 0.80 -4.27
C SER A 86 8.17 2.23 -4.52
N SER A 87 7.57 2.95 -5.47
CA SER A 87 7.88 4.37 -5.68
C SER A 87 7.41 5.24 -4.50
N GLU A 88 6.31 4.84 -3.86
CA GLU A 88 5.79 5.50 -2.65
C GLU A 88 6.71 5.20 -1.46
N PHE A 89 7.19 3.96 -1.32
CA PHE A 89 8.22 3.59 -0.35
C PHE A 89 9.52 4.39 -0.49
N HIS A 90 10.02 4.57 -1.73
CA HIS A 90 11.21 5.39 -1.98
C HIS A 90 11.01 6.85 -1.54
N ARG A 91 9.82 7.41 -1.75
CA ARG A 91 9.48 8.76 -1.27
C ARG A 91 9.41 8.83 0.25
N LEU A 92 8.86 7.80 0.91
CA LEU A 92 8.81 7.73 2.37
C LEU A 92 10.21 7.56 2.98
N ALA A 93 11.11 6.82 2.33
CA ALA A 93 12.51 6.73 2.76
C ALA A 93 13.19 8.11 2.79
N GLN A 94 12.91 8.98 1.80
CA GLN A 94 13.39 10.37 1.80
C GLN A 94 12.79 11.23 2.93
N GLN A 95 11.69 10.78 3.54
CA GLN A 95 11.02 11.41 4.69
C GLN A 95 11.47 10.81 6.04
N GLY A 96 12.47 9.90 6.04
CA GLY A 96 12.99 9.24 7.24
C GLY A 96 12.36 7.87 7.56
N TRP A 97 11.54 7.33 6.67
CA TRP A 97 10.84 6.05 6.85
C TRP A 97 11.61 4.88 6.20
N SER A 98 12.94 4.94 6.17
CA SER A 98 13.80 3.96 5.48
C SER A 98 13.65 2.54 6.03
N ASP A 99 13.29 2.42 7.31
CA ASP A 99 13.05 1.16 8.02
C ASP A 99 11.79 0.42 7.52
N LEU A 100 10.92 1.10 6.74
CA LEU A 100 9.74 0.51 6.12
C LEU A 100 9.97 -0.05 4.73
N LEU A 101 11.16 0.15 4.17
CA LEU A 101 11.53 -0.51 2.94
C LEU A 101 11.53 -2.02 3.21
N PRO A 102 10.63 -2.80 2.58
CA PRO A 102 10.80 -4.25 2.62
C PRO A 102 12.22 -4.55 2.13
N GLN A 103 12.95 -5.41 2.84
CA GLN A 103 14.29 -5.81 2.41
C GLN A 103 14.18 -6.25 0.95
N ALA A 104 14.83 -5.49 0.07
CA ALA A 104 14.62 -5.60 -1.36
C ALA A 104 14.85 -7.06 -1.78
N ALA A 105 13.81 -7.73 -2.29
CA ALA A 105 14.07 -8.75 -3.28
C ALA A 105 14.84 -8.04 -4.40
N PRO A 106 16.00 -8.58 -4.82
CA PRO A 106 16.93 -7.86 -5.67
C PRO A 106 16.19 -7.34 -6.89
N ALA A 107 16.48 -6.08 -7.22
CA ALA A 107 15.99 -5.37 -8.39
C ALA A 107 16.01 -6.28 -9.62
N ALA A 108 14.88 -6.91 -9.92
CA ALA A 108 14.66 -7.51 -11.21
C ALA A 108 14.41 -6.35 -12.16
N LEU A 109 15.55 -5.87 -12.70
CA LEU A 109 15.72 -5.07 -13.89
C LEU A 109 14.42 -4.89 -14.67
N ARG A 110 14.00 -3.63 -14.77
CA ARG A 110 13.06 -3.14 -15.79
C ARG A 110 13.35 -3.83 -17.13
N PRO A 111 12.29 -4.18 -17.86
CA PRO A 111 12.18 -3.64 -19.20
C PRO A 111 10.98 -2.70 -19.29
N ARG A 112 11.20 -1.66 -20.10
CA ARG A 112 10.31 -0.54 -20.43
C ARG A 112 8.97 -1.01 -21.06
N PRO A 113 7.97 -0.12 -21.19
CA PRO A 113 6.57 -0.49 -21.32
C PRO A 113 6.26 -1.08 -22.70
N ARG A 114 5.17 -1.86 -22.77
CA ARG A 114 4.52 -2.13 -24.05
C ARG A 114 3.41 -1.10 -24.29
N MET A 115 3.41 -0.67 -25.55
CA MET A 115 2.66 0.43 -26.18
C MET A 115 1.16 0.42 -25.90
#